data_AF-A0A1E8CUM4-F1
#
_entry.id   AF-A0A1E8CUM4-F1
#
_cell.length_a   1.000
_cell.length_b   1.000
_cell.length_c   1.000
_cell.angle_alpha   90.00
_cell.angle_beta   90.00
_cell.angle_gamma   90.00
#
_symmetry.space_group_name_H-M   'P 1'
#
loop_
_entity.id
_entity.type
_entity.pdbx_description
1 polymer ?
#
loop_
_entity_poly.entity_id
_entity_poly.type
_entity_poly.pdbx_seq_one_letter_code
_entity_poly.pdbx_strand_id
1 'polypeptide(L)'
;MIAHAGSVATRLLADRVGLTAELSSATRRAGFRPVHDRGRVVVDVAVLLADGGEAIADIDVLRHQGQVLGPVASASTVWRALDELTPAALRRIETGPSVRAPKHHNWRALPCLSG
;
A
#
# COMPACT_ATOMS: atom_id res chain seq x y z
N MET A 1 -13.92 -7.63 16.39
CA MET A 1 -12.74 -6.92 16.93
C MET A 1 -11.48 -7.76 16.73
N ILE A 2 -11.17 -8.19 15.49
CA ILE A 2 -9.99 -9.00 15.19
C ILE A 2 -9.61 -8.74 13.71
N ALA A 3 -8.79 -7.71 13.44
CA ALA A 3 -8.13 -7.48 12.14
C ALA A 3 -7.04 -6.38 12.23
N HIS A 4 -7.07 -5.55 13.28
CA HIS A 4 -6.22 -4.36 13.42
C HIS A 4 -4.71 -4.62 13.47
N ALA A 5 -4.27 -5.77 14.00
CA ALA A 5 -2.85 -6.13 13.98
C ALA A 5 -2.40 -6.61 12.59
N GLY A 6 -3.32 -7.21 11.82
CA GLY A 6 -3.09 -7.64 10.45
C GLY A 6 -2.84 -6.47 9.52
N SER A 7 -3.61 -5.38 9.67
CA SER A 7 -3.48 -4.17 8.87
C SER A 7 -2.09 -3.53 8.98
N VAL A 8 -1.63 -3.36 10.22
CA VAL A 8 -0.32 -2.79 10.54
C VAL A 8 0.80 -3.70 10.05
N ALA A 9 0.73 -5.00 10.32
CA ALA A 9 1.74 -5.95 9.88
C ALA A 9 1.86 -6.02 8.36
N THR A 10 0.73 -6.04 7.64
CA THR A 10 0.69 -6.08 6.17
C THR A 10 1.27 -4.80 5.58
N ARG A 11 0.92 -3.64 6.14
CA ARG A 11 1.46 -2.35 5.70
C ARG A 11 2.97 -2.23 5.94
N LEU A 12 3.45 -2.67 7.09
CA LEU A 12 4.88 -2.71 7.40
C LEU A 12 5.65 -3.71 6.52
N LEU A 13 5.02 -4.85 6.19
CA LEU A 13 5.60 -5.81 5.25
C LEU A 13 5.76 -5.18 3.86
N ALA A 14 4.72 -4.50 3.35
CA ALA A 14 4.76 -3.81 2.07
C ALA A 14 5.90 -2.77 2.00
N ASP A 15 6.13 -2.02 3.08
CA ASP A 15 7.26 -1.11 3.17
C ASP A 15 8.60 -1.86 3.18
N ARG A 16 8.70 -2.93 3.97
CA ARG A 16 9.95 -3.69 4.16
C ARG A 16 10.40 -4.42 2.91
N VAL A 17 9.47 -4.90 2.09
CA VAL A 17 9.79 -5.53 0.81
C VAL A 17 9.99 -4.52 -0.33
N GLY A 18 9.86 -3.23 -0.04
CA GLY A 18 10.04 -2.15 -1.02
C GLY A 18 8.85 -1.90 -1.95
N LEU A 19 7.72 -2.59 -1.74
CA LEU A 19 6.54 -2.48 -2.58
C LEU A 19 5.99 -1.06 -2.61
N THR A 20 5.91 -0.38 -1.46
CA THR A 20 5.44 1.01 -1.37
C THR A 20 6.29 1.94 -2.24
N ALA A 21 7.62 1.82 -2.19
CA ALA A 21 8.54 2.66 -2.94
C ALA A 21 8.44 2.40 -4.45
N GLU A 22 8.29 1.13 -4.85
CA GLU A 22 8.09 0.74 -6.24
C GLU A 22 6.79 1.32 -6.80
N LEU A 23 5.68 1.16 -6.07
CA LEU A 23 4.38 1.73 -6.45
C LEU A 23 4.44 3.27 -6.53
N SER A 24 5.15 3.91 -5.61
CA SER A 24 5.36 5.37 -5.61
C SER A 24 6.10 5.81 -6.89
N SER A 25 7.11 5.04 -7.29
CA SER A 25 7.87 5.32 -8.51
C SER A 25 7.03 5.09 -9.77
N ALA A 26 6.27 3.99 -9.80
CA ALA A 26 5.44 3.62 -10.95
C ALA A 26 4.26 4.58 -11.16
N THR A 27 3.77 5.23 -10.11
CA THR A 27 2.67 6.21 -10.13
C THR A 27 3.15 7.66 -10.20
N ARG A 28 4.47 7.91 -10.20
CA ARG A 28 5.04 9.26 -10.27
C ARG A 28 4.62 9.97 -11.55
N ARG A 29 4.20 11.23 -11.42
CA ARG A 29 3.89 12.15 -12.52
C ARG A 29 4.82 13.35 -12.51
N ALA A 30 5.40 13.68 -13.67
CA ALA A 30 6.25 14.86 -13.81
C ALA A 30 5.46 16.14 -13.48
N GLY A 31 6.04 17.03 -12.68
CA GLY A 31 5.44 18.31 -12.29
C GLY A 31 4.30 18.22 -11.27
N PHE A 32 4.00 17.04 -10.71
CA PHE A 32 2.94 16.86 -9.71
C PHE A 32 3.49 16.19 -8.46
N ARG A 33 3.25 16.80 -7.29
CA ARG A 33 3.61 16.27 -5.97
C ARG A 33 2.33 16.17 -5.13
N PRO A 34 1.72 14.99 -5.01
CA PRO A 34 0.50 14.83 -4.24
C PRO A 34 0.81 14.94 -2.74
N VAL A 35 -0.16 15.43 -1.97
CA VAL A 35 -0.07 15.49 -0.49
C VAL A 35 0.05 14.08 0.09
N HIS A 36 -0.72 13.14 -0.44
CA HIS A 36 -0.59 11.71 -0.13
C HIS A 36 0.20 11.02 -1.24
N ASP A 37 1.30 10.37 -0.88
CA ASP A 37 2.05 9.54 -1.80
C ASP A 37 1.14 8.46 -2.43
N ARG A 38 1.15 8.35 -3.76
CA ARG A 38 0.21 7.46 -4.47
C ARG A 38 0.56 5.99 -4.29
N GLY A 39 1.84 5.66 -4.13
CA GLY A 39 2.24 4.29 -3.83
C GLY A 39 1.69 3.84 -2.48
N ARG A 40 1.79 4.71 -1.47
CA ARG A 40 1.23 4.50 -0.14
C ARG A 40 -0.29 4.36 -0.17
N VAL A 41 -0.99 5.21 -0.93
CA VAL A 41 -2.45 5.10 -1.05
C VAL A 41 -2.87 3.76 -1.67
N VAL A 42 -2.15 3.26 -2.68
CA VAL A 42 -2.43 1.94 -3.27
C VAL A 42 -2.16 0.81 -2.27
N VAL A 43 -1.08 0.88 -1.49
CA VAL A 43 -0.81 -0.09 -0.41
C VAL A 43 -1.93 -0.07 0.63
N ASP A 44 -2.42 1.10 1.01
CA ASP A 44 -3.49 1.23 2.01
C ASP A 44 -4.80 0.59 1.53
N VAL A 45 -5.10 0.70 0.23
CA VAL A 45 -6.23 -0.03 -0.39
C VAL A 45 -6.00 -1.54 -0.37
N ALA A 46 -4.79 -2.01 -0.70
CA ALA A 46 -4.48 -3.43 -0.66
C ALA A 46 -4.57 -4.01 0.77
N VAL A 47 -4.13 -3.26 1.77
CA VAL A 47 -4.25 -3.60 3.19
C VAL A 47 -5.73 -3.67 3.59
N LEU A 48 -6.52 -2.66 3.23
CA LEU A 48 -7.96 -2.65 3.45
C LEU A 48 -8.63 -3.91 2.88
N LEU A 49 -8.32 -4.28 1.64
CA LEU A 49 -8.88 -5.47 1.00
C LEU A 49 -8.42 -6.76 1.70
N ALA A 50 -7.14 -6.82 2.11
CA ALA A 50 -6.60 -7.96 2.84
C ALA A 50 -7.23 -8.13 4.23
N ASP A 51 -7.64 -7.03 4.87
CA ASP A 51 -8.35 -7.03 6.15
C ASP A 51 -9.86 -7.32 6.01
N GLY A 52 -10.34 -7.53 4.78
CA GLY A 52 -11.74 -7.86 4.48
C GLY A 52 -12.65 -6.66 4.23
N GLY A 53 -12.09 -5.47 3.95
CA GLY A 53 -12.87 -4.33 3.49
C GLY A 53 -13.50 -4.61 2.12
N GLU A 54 -14.73 -4.16 1.92
CA GLU A 54 -15.51 -4.40 0.70
C GLU A 54 -15.78 -3.11 -0.07
N ALA A 55 -15.59 -1.95 0.58
CA ALA A 55 -15.78 -0.64 -0.02
C ALA A 55 -14.58 0.28 0.21
N ILE A 56 -14.34 1.22 -0.71
CA ILE A 56 -13.32 2.27 -0.53
C ILE A 56 -13.60 3.14 0.71
N ALA A 57 -14.86 3.25 1.13
CA ALA A 57 -15.23 3.94 2.37
C ALA A 57 -14.61 3.28 3.62
N ASP A 58 -14.33 1.97 3.58
CA ASP A 58 -13.71 1.25 4.70
C ASP A 58 -12.27 1.73 4.98
N ILE A 59 -11.69 2.58 4.12
CA ILE A 59 -10.37 3.19 4.35
C ILE A 59 -10.36 4.04 5.63
N ASP A 60 -11.53 4.51 6.05
CA ASP A 60 -11.67 5.22 7.31
C ASP A 60 -11.25 4.32 8.50
N VAL A 61 -11.41 3.00 8.43
CA VAL A 61 -10.90 2.07 9.46
C VAL A 61 -9.38 2.23 9.63
N LEU A 62 -8.62 2.31 8.54
CA LEU A 62 -7.17 2.56 8.58
C LEU A 62 -6.84 3.99 9.04
N ARG A 63 -7.66 4.98 8.66
CA ARG A 63 -7.48 6.38 9.09
C ARG A 63 -7.63 6.56 10.59
N HIS A 64 -8.56 5.83 11.22
CA HIS A 64 -8.71 5.83 12.68
C HIS A 64 -7.44 5.30 13.39
N GLN A 65 -6.59 4.54 12.70
CA GLN A 65 -5.31 4.03 13.19
C GLN A 65 -4.11 4.93 12.83
N GLY A 66 -4.35 6.18 12.40
CA GLY A 66 -3.32 7.07 11.88
C GLY A 66 -2.16 7.37 12.84
N GLN A 67 -2.32 7.16 14.14
CA GLN A 67 -1.22 7.24 15.12
C GLN A 67 -0.14 6.17 14.89
N VAL A 68 -0.52 5.00 14.37
CA VAL A 68 0.40 3.89 14.10
C VAL A 68 0.77 3.83 12.61
N LEU A 69 -0.20 4.06 11.73
CA LEU A 69 -0.04 3.92 10.28
C LEU A 69 0.49 5.19 9.59
N GLY A 70 0.54 6.31 10.32
CA GLY A 70 0.72 7.63 9.77
C GLY A 70 -0.52 8.13 9.03
N PRO A 71 -0.42 9.27 8.30
CA PRO A 71 -1.54 9.83 7.54
C PRO A 71 -2.07 8.84 6.50
N VAL A 72 -3.38 8.59 6.54
CA VAL A 72 -4.11 7.77 5.56
C VAL A 72 -5.08 8.67 4.79
N ALA A 73 -5.12 8.50 3.47
CA ALA A 73 -5.96 9.29 2.58
C ALA A 73 -7.45 9.06 2.82
N SER A 74 -8.28 10.10 2.62
CA SER A 74 -9.73 9.95 2.61
C SER A 74 -10.21 9.09 1.43
N ALA A 75 -11.41 8.51 1.53
CA ALA A 75 -12.05 7.77 0.43
C ALA A 75 -12.08 8.55 -0.90
N SER A 76 -12.36 9.86 -0.87
CA SER A 76 -12.32 10.71 -2.06
C SER A 76 -10.92 10.85 -2.67
N THR A 77 -9.88 10.90 -1.83
CA THR A 77 -8.48 10.97 -2.28
C THR A 77 -8.01 9.62 -2.81
N VAL A 78 -8.51 8.51 -2.24
CA VAL A 78 -8.30 7.15 -2.73
C VAL A 78 -8.86 7.01 -4.14
N TRP A 79 -10.12 7.40 -4.37
CA TRP A 79 -10.73 7.37 -5.70
C TRP A 79 -9.91 8.14 -6.73
N ARG A 80 -9.46 9.35 -6.40
CA ARG A 80 -8.58 10.14 -7.29
C ARG A 80 -7.23 9.46 -7.56
N ALA A 81 -6.66 8.79 -6.56
CA ALA A 81 -5.42 8.04 -6.73
C ALA A 81 -5.59 6.83 -7.65
N LEU A 82 -6.71 6.12 -7.53
CA LEU A 82 -7.04 4.98 -8.38
C LEU A 82 -7.31 5.43 -9.82
N ASP A 83 -7.99 6.56 -10.03
CA ASP A 83 -8.19 7.16 -11.35
C ASP A 83 -6.87 7.55 -12.04
N GLU A 84 -5.83 7.87 -11.25
CA GLU A 84 -4.48 8.14 -11.75
C GLU A 84 -3.72 6.86 -12.18
N LEU A 85 -4.22 5.66 -11.89
CA LEU A 85 -3.64 4.38 -12.33
C LEU A 85 -3.91 4.10 -13.81
N THR A 86 -3.32 4.94 -14.66
CA THR A 86 -3.38 4.78 -16.11
C THR A 86 -2.83 3.42 -16.56
N PRO A 87 -3.18 2.93 -17.77
CA PRO A 87 -2.60 1.70 -18.32
C PRO A 87 -1.07 1.70 -18.35
N ALA A 88 -0.43 2.86 -18.52
CA ALA A 88 1.03 2.97 -18.48
C ALA A 88 1.58 2.80 -17.05
N ALA A 89 0.89 3.33 -16.04
CA ALA A 89 1.25 3.10 -14.64
C ALA A 89 1.08 1.62 -14.26
N LEU A 90 -0.03 0.99 -14.64
CA LEU A 90 -0.28 -0.43 -14.39
C LEU A 90 0.81 -1.32 -15.00
N ARG A 91 1.19 -1.07 -16.26
CA ARG A 91 2.30 -1.80 -16.90
C ARG A 91 3.61 -1.66 -16.12
N ARG A 92 3.94 -0.46 -15.63
CA ARG A 92 5.16 -0.26 -14.82
C ARG A 92 5.12 -1.09 -13.54
N ILE A 93 3.97 -1.15 -12.88
CA ILE A 93 3.75 -1.96 -11.68
C ILE A 93 3.93 -3.45 -11.99
N GLU A 94 3.30 -3.96 -13.06
CA GLU A 94 3.38 -5.38 -13.48
C GLU A 94 4.81 -5.81 -13.84
N THR A 95 5.62 -4.89 -14.37
CA THR A 95 7.04 -5.14 -14.67
C THR A 95 7.97 -4.97 -13.49
N GLY A 96 7.48 -4.45 -12.38
CA GLY A 96 8.28 -4.12 -11.22
C GLY A 96 8.79 -5.36 -10.47
N PRO A 97 9.99 -5.28 -9.85
CA PRO A 97 10.64 -6.42 -9.22
C PRO A 97 9.86 -6.97 -8.02
N SER A 98 9.14 -6.12 -7.26
CA SER A 98 8.36 -6.56 -6.10
C SER A 98 7.15 -7.41 -6.52
N VAL A 99 6.53 -7.08 -7.66
CA VAL A 99 5.41 -7.86 -8.23
C VAL A 99 5.90 -9.13 -8.93
N ARG A 100 7.08 -9.06 -9.57
CA ARG A 100 7.65 -10.17 -10.34
C ARG A 100 8.47 -11.15 -9.51
N ALA A 101 8.78 -10.83 -8.26
CA ALA A 101 9.60 -11.66 -7.40
C ALA A 101 9.05 -13.11 -7.36
N PRO A 102 9.89 -14.14 -7.55
CA PRO A 102 9.47 -15.53 -7.45
C PRO A 102 8.81 -15.78 -6.09
N LYS A 103 7.67 -16.47 -6.07
CA LYS A 103 6.89 -16.72 -4.84
C LYS A 103 7.63 -17.56 -3.79
N HIS A 104 8.79 -18.13 -4.14
CA HIS A 104 9.70 -18.82 -3.22
C HIS A 104 10.60 -17.81 -2.50
N HIS A 105 10.01 -16.96 -1.65
CA HIS A 105 10.79 -16.12 -0.77
C HIS A 105 11.26 -16.95 0.43
N ASN A 106 12.56 -17.11 0.61
CA ASN A 106 13.12 -17.57 1.87
C ASN A 106 12.76 -16.56 2.98
N TRP A 107 11.78 -16.91 3.82
CA TRP A 107 11.33 -16.27 5.07
C TRP A 107 12.47 -15.84 6.03
N ARG A 108 13.71 -16.24 5.74
CA ARG A 108 14.96 -15.89 6.42
C ARG A 108 15.37 -14.41 6.33
N ALA A 109 14.74 -13.61 5.47
CA ALA A 109 15.00 -12.15 5.38
C ALA A 109 14.16 -11.31 6.37
N LEU A 110 13.48 -11.94 7.34
CA LEU A 110 12.87 -11.24 8.48
C LEU A 110 13.80 -11.36 9.69
N PRO A 111 14.66 -10.37 10.00
CA PRO A 111 15.25 -10.31 11.31
C PRO A 111 14.12 -10.07 12.34
N CYS A 112 14.01 -11.01 13.27
CA CYS A 112 13.47 -10.87 14.63
C CYS A 112 12.09 -10.23 14.79
N LEU A 113 11.04 -11.06 14.75
CA LEU A 113 9.98 -11.01 15.77
C LEU A 113 10.42 -11.90 16.94
N SER A 114 11.34 -11.37 17.73
CA SER A 114 11.77 -11.94 19.00
C SER A 114 12.09 -10.77 19.91
N GLY A 115 11.10 -10.41 20.72
CA GLY A 115 11.09 -9.33 21.69
C GLY A 115 9.74 -9.31 22.36
#